data_AF-A0A6V8Q5C3-F1
#
_entry.id   AF-A0A6V8Q5C3-F1
#
_cell.length_a   1.000
_cell.length_b   1.000
_cell.length_c   1.000
_cell.angle_alpha   90.00
_cell.angle_beta   90.00
_cell.angle_gamma   90.00
#
_symmetry.space_group_name_H-M   'P 1'
#
loop_
_entity.id
_entity.type
_entity.pdbx_description
1 polymer ?
#
loop_
_entity_poly.entity_id
_entity_poly.type
_entity_poly.pdbx_seq_one_letter_code
_entity_poly.pdbx_strand_id
1 'polypeptide(L)' 'MDIGFVGLRDEDFFKAMSFISREIGVEVDVIQLEGHRLEARVKREGLKWTRKV' A
#
# COMPACT_ATOMS: atom_id res chain seq x y z
N MET A 1 -0.35 -7.50 7.11
CA MET A 1 -0.77 -6.09 7.17
C MET A 1 -1.01 -5.62 5.74
N ASP A 2 -2.18 -5.09 5.44
CA ASP A 2 -2.54 -4.77 4.06
C ASP A 2 -2.31 -3.28 3.78
N ILE A 3 -1.57 -2.97 2.72
CA ILE A 3 -1.21 -1.60 2.35
C ILE A 3 -1.67 -1.33 0.92
N GLY A 4 -2.62 -0.41 0.78
CA GLY A 4 -3.02 0.12 -0.51
C GLY A 4 -2.15 1.30 -0.93
N PHE A 5 -1.55 1.22 -2.14
CA PHE A 5 -0.82 2.33 -2.73
C PHE A 5 -1.61 3.03 -3.83
N VAL A 6 -1.38 4.35 -3.93
CA VAL A 6 -1.75 5.17 -5.08
C VAL A 6 -0.46 5.67 -5.70
N GLY A 7 -0.25 5.42 -6.99
CA GLY A 7 0.91 5.88 -7.77
C GLY A 7 2.18 5.04 -7.61
N LEU A 8 2.09 3.86 -7.00
CA LEU A 8 3.22 2.92 -6.99
C LEU A 8 3.34 2.28 -8.37
N ARG A 9 4.53 2.33 -8.95
CA ARG A 9 4.82 1.70 -10.25
C ARG A 9 4.96 0.20 -10.06
N ASP A 10 4.51 -0.58 -11.05
CA ASP A 10 4.57 -2.05 -11.04
C ASP A 10 5.96 -2.60 -10.67
N GLU A 11 7.02 -1.98 -11.21
CA GLU A 11 8.42 -2.37 -10.94
C GLU A 11 8.85 -2.19 -9.48
N ASP A 12 8.16 -1.33 -8.74
CA ASP A 12 8.46 -1.02 -7.34
C ASP A 12 7.66 -1.87 -6.34
N PHE A 13 6.67 -2.66 -6.78
CA PHE A 13 5.78 -3.44 -5.89
C PHE A 13 6.55 -4.38 -4.97
N PHE A 14 7.35 -5.27 -5.56
CA PHE A 14 8.11 -6.25 -4.80
C PHE A 14 9.10 -5.56 -3.84
N LYS A 15 9.73 -4.49 -4.30
CA LYS A 15 10.69 -3.71 -3.50
C LYS A 15 10.00 -3.04 -2.31
N ALA A 16 8.82 -2.45 -2.51
CA ALA A 16 8.04 -1.82 -1.45
C ALA A 16 7.58 -2.86 -0.41
N MET A 17 7.02 -3.98 -0.86
CA MET A 17 6.60 -5.09 -0.01
C MET A 17 7.77 -5.63 0.84
N SER A 18 8.90 -5.94 0.19
CA SER A 18 10.11 -6.46 0.83
C SER A 18 10.68 -5.49 1.86
N PHE A 19 10.81 -4.21 1.49
CA PHE A 19 11.30 -3.16 2.37
C PHE A 19 10.40 -3.02 3.61
N ILE A 20 9.10 -2.79 3.40
CA ILE A 20 8.19 -2.50 4.52
C ILE A 20 8.09 -3.70 5.46
N SER A 21 7.91 -4.92 4.93
CA SER A 21 7.82 -6.12 5.75
C SER A 21 9.05 -6.31 6.64
N ARG A 22 10.25 -6.04 6.09
CA ARG A 22 11.50 -6.09 6.86
C ARG A 22 11.56 -5.03 7.96
N GLU A 23 11.16 -3.79 7.68
CA GLU A 23 11.23 -2.70 8.67
C GLU A 23 10.21 -2.86 9.81
N ILE A 24 9.02 -3.40 9.53
CA ILE A 24 7.97 -3.56 10.55
C ILE A 24 7.99 -4.92 11.25
N GLY A 25 8.72 -5.90 10.70
CA GLY A 25 8.84 -7.25 11.28
C GLY A 25 7.60 -8.13 11.16
N VAL A 26 6.65 -7.78 10.28
CA VAL A 26 5.45 -8.59 10.00
C VAL A 26 5.22 -8.74 8.50
N GLU A 27 4.41 -9.73 8.11
CA GLU A 27 4.00 -9.94 6.74
C GLU A 27 3.16 -8.77 6.22
N VAL A 28 3.44 -8.34 5.00
CA VAL A 28 2.77 -7.21 4.33
C VAL A 28 2.22 -7.68 2.99
N ASP A 29 0.96 -7.36 2.74
CA ASP A 29 0.35 -7.45 1.42
C ASP A 29 0.26 -6.03 0.83
N VAL A 30 0.68 -5.87 -0.42
CA VAL A 30 0.72 -4.58 -1.12
C VAL A 30 -0.22 -4.64 -2.32
N ILE A 31 -1.24 -3.80 -2.31
CA ILE A 31 -2.22 -3.72 -3.40
C ILE A 31 -2.18 -2.37 -4.11
N GLN A 32 -2.34 -2.39 -5.43
CA GLN A 32 -2.55 -1.17 -6.20
C GLN A 32 -4.01 -0.73 -6.05
N LEU A 33 -4.25 0.56 -5.78
CA LEU A 33 -5.60 1.07 -5.67
C LEU A 33 -6.16 1.59 -7.00
N GLU A 34 -5.35 1.98 -7.98
CA GLU A 34 -5.83 2.42 -9.29
C GLU A 34 -6.67 1.34 -9.98
N GLY A 35 -7.97 1.60 -10.19
CA GLY A 35 -8.87 0.65 -10.85
C GLY A 35 -9.25 -0.56 -10.00
N HIS A 36 -8.82 -0.62 -8.74
CA HIS A 36 -9.18 -1.70 -7.84
C HIS A 36 -10.63 -1.55 -7.36
N ARG A 37 -11.41 -2.63 -7.42
CA ARG A 37 -12.85 -2.62 -7.07
C ARG A 37 -13.16 -2.10 -5.66
N LEU A 38 -12.20 -2.19 -4.73
CA LEU A 38 -12.36 -1.74 -3.34
C LEU A 38 -11.72 -0.38 -3.07
N GLU A 39 -11.16 0.31 -4.07
CA GLU A 39 -10.46 1.59 -3.93
C GLU A 39 -11.25 2.59 -3.06
N ALA A 40 -12.51 2.84 -3.42
CA ALA A 40 -13.35 3.80 -2.71
C ALA A 40 -13.60 3.42 -1.24
N ARG A 41 -13.74 2.12 -0.97
CA ARG A 41 -13.94 1.60 0.38
C ARG A 41 -12.66 1.76 1.21
N VAL A 42 -11.52 1.34 0.67
CA VAL A 42 -10.22 1.43 1.34
C VAL A 42 -9.86 2.89 1.65
N LYS A 43 -10.10 3.82 0.71
CA LYS A 43 -9.86 5.25 0.93
C LYS A 43 -10.75 5.88 2.00
N ARG A 44 -11.98 5.36 2.19
CA ARG A 44 -12.95 5.87 3.17
C ARG A 44 -12.74 5.29 4.57
N GLU A 45 -12.47 3.99 4.65
CA GLU A 45 -12.43 3.24 5.91
C GLU A 45 -11.00 3.02 6.44
N GLY A 46 -10.00 3.04 5.56
CA GLY A 46 -8.60 2.80 5.90
C GLY A 46 -7.91 3.99 6.54
N LEU A 47 -6.80 3.71 7.24
CA LEU A 47 -5.92 4.75 7.75
C LEU A 47 -5.15 5.38 6.59
N LYS A 48 -5.52 6.59 6.20
CA LYS A 48 -4.82 7.33 5.14
C LYS A 48 -3.47 7.84 5.65
N TRP A 49 -2.40 7.35 5.04
CA TRP A 49 -1.06 7.91 5.25
C TRP A 49 -0.70 8.86 4.11
N THR A 50 -0.26 10.06 4.46
CA THR A 50 0.34 11.02 3.52
C THR A 50 1.60 11.55 4.16
N ARG A 51 2.69 11.65 3.38
CA ARG A 51 3.89 12.34 3.85
C ARG A 51 3.49 13.76 4.26
N LYS A 52 3.71 14.11 5.53
CA LYS A 52 3.66 15.52 5.94
C LYS A 52 4.83 16.21 5.24
N VAL A 53 4.49 17.15 4.35
CA VAL A 53 5.44 18.06 3.72
C VAL A 53 5.91 19.06 4.77
#